data_AF-A0A926ZUX0-F1
#
_entry.id   AF-A0A926ZUX0-F1
#
_cell.length_a   1.000
_cell.length_b   1.000
_cell.length_c   1.000
_cell.angle_alpha   90.00
_cell.angle_beta   90.00
_cell.angle_gamma   90.00
#
_symmetry.space_group_name_H-M   'P 1'
#
loop_
_entity.id
_entity.type
_entity.pdbx_description
1 polymer ?
#
loop_
_entity_poly.entity_id
_entity_poly.type
_entity_poly.pdbx_seq_one_letter_code
_entity_poly.pdbx_strand_id
1 'polypeptide(L)'
;MEDFLTFDFASESFLPRRVYRKGSGPAVVILHELPGMIPECVDLARRIADAGFTVYLPLLFGEPNRPFSGLKMAGNMVELCISQEFYCFARYQSSPITDWLRALCRKAHVDCGGRGVGVIGMCLTGGFVLSLMADSTVIAPVASQPSLPFGLTADAKAALGVYPDELEGAKARAAQGIPLLALRYSEDALCPPEKFAALRQAFGDTPEVVEDSPELCWRRGKSLETLEINSSPGNPFEIPANSHAVLTLGYQEAGHPAYRVFQRVVAFLKEQHFQ
;
A
#
# COMPACT_ATOMS: atom_id res chain seq x y z
N MET A 1 -16.55 13.39 1.89
CA MET A 1 -16.63 12.37 2.95
C MET A 1 -18.05 12.06 3.38
N GLU A 2 -19.05 12.85 3.01
CA GLU A 2 -20.46 12.63 3.41
C GLU A 2 -21.02 11.27 2.97
N ASP A 3 -20.47 10.71 1.89
CA ASP A 3 -20.83 9.42 1.31
C ASP A 3 -20.18 8.21 2.00
N PHE A 4 -19.49 8.42 3.14
CA PHE A 4 -18.87 7.39 3.96
C PHE A 4 -19.56 7.30 5.32
N LEU A 5 -19.78 6.07 5.80
CA LEU A 5 -20.08 5.84 7.20
C LEU A 5 -18.82 6.09 8.03
N THR A 6 -18.98 6.55 9.27
CA THR A 6 -17.85 6.81 10.17
C THR A 6 -18.02 6.14 11.51
N PHE A 7 -16.93 5.63 12.06
CA PHE A 7 -16.86 5.15 13.43
C PHE A 7 -15.45 5.39 13.99
N ASP A 8 -15.34 5.46 15.31
CA ASP A 8 -14.04 5.49 15.98
C ASP A 8 -13.68 4.07 16.44
N PHE A 9 -12.44 3.64 16.13
CA PHE A 9 -11.97 2.30 16.45
C PHE A 9 -10.75 2.36 17.36
N ALA A 10 -10.82 1.65 18.49
CA ALA A 10 -9.72 1.48 19.42
C ALA A 10 -9.18 0.04 19.36
N SER A 11 -7.91 -0.13 19.66
CA SER A 11 -7.32 -1.43 20.02
C SER A 11 -6.79 -1.35 21.44
N GLU A 12 -6.43 -2.49 22.05
CA GLU A 12 -5.97 -2.54 23.44
C GLU A 12 -4.79 -1.59 23.75
N SER A 13 -3.95 -1.32 22.74
CA SER A 13 -2.71 -0.56 22.90
C SER A 13 -2.74 0.85 22.30
N PHE A 14 -3.85 1.28 21.66
CA PHE A 14 -3.92 2.54 20.91
C PHE A 14 -5.21 3.31 21.14
N LEU A 15 -5.08 4.64 21.15
CA LEU A 15 -6.24 5.54 21.22
C LEU A 15 -7.19 5.32 20.04
N PRO A 16 -8.49 5.62 20.23
CA PRO A 16 -9.46 5.54 19.15
C PRO A 16 -9.05 6.41 17.95
N ARG A 17 -9.13 5.86 16.74
CA ARG A 17 -8.96 6.61 15.49
C ARG A 17 -10.22 6.55 14.64
N ARG A 18 -10.50 7.65 13.96
CA ARG A 18 -11.60 7.76 13.01
C ARG A 18 -11.35 6.85 11.80
N VAL A 19 -12.34 6.01 11.49
CA VAL A 19 -12.36 5.16 10.30
C VAL A 19 -13.55 5.52 9.43
N TYR A 20 -13.29 5.69 8.14
CA TYR A 20 -14.32 5.90 7.12
C TYR A 20 -14.60 4.59 6.40
N ARG A 21 -15.88 4.25 6.21
CA ARG A 21 -16.33 2.99 5.60
C ARG A 21 -17.29 3.26 4.44
N LYS A 22 -17.08 2.59 3.31
CA LYS A 22 -17.95 2.70 2.13
C LYS A 22 -18.00 1.39 1.35
N GLY A 23 -19.14 1.13 0.71
CA GLY A 23 -19.31 0.01 -0.20
C GLY A 23 -19.94 -1.23 0.47
N SER A 24 -19.97 -2.30 -0.30
CA SER A 24 -20.56 -3.58 0.07
C SER A 24 -19.79 -4.70 -0.60
N GLY A 25 -19.49 -5.76 0.13
CA GLY A 25 -18.67 -6.89 -0.33
C GLY A 25 -17.49 -7.16 0.61
N PRO A 26 -16.49 -7.96 0.18
CA PRO A 26 -15.33 -8.29 0.99
C PRO A 26 -14.55 -7.05 1.42
N ALA A 27 -13.88 -7.13 2.58
CA ALA A 27 -13.21 -5.99 3.17
C ALA A 27 -11.88 -5.66 2.47
N VAL A 28 -11.64 -4.37 2.25
CA VAL A 28 -10.34 -3.81 1.84
C VAL A 28 -9.97 -2.65 2.76
N VAL A 29 -8.84 -2.73 3.45
CA VAL A 29 -8.30 -1.64 4.27
C VAL A 29 -7.30 -0.83 3.43
N ILE A 30 -7.53 0.47 3.28
CA ILE A 30 -6.65 1.38 2.52
C ILE A 30 -5.91 2.27 3.51
N LEU A 31 -4.58 2.24 3.45
CA LEU A 31 -3.70 3.07 4.28
C LEU A 31 -3.21 4.22 3.42
N HIS A 32 -3.58 5.44 3.81
CA HIS A 32 -3.19 6.63 3.06
C HIS A 32 -1.68 6.90 3.14
N GLU A 33 -1.19 7.68 2.17
CA GLU A 33 0.19 8.15 2.09
C GLU A 33 0.29 9.62 2.52
N LEU A 34 1.52 10.12 2.71
CA LEU A 34 1.73 11.56 2.73
C LEU A 34 1.29 12.15 1.37
N PRO A 35 0.49 13.23 1.38
CA PRO A 35 0.33 14.23 2.43
C PRO A 35 -0.80 13.95 3.44
N GLY A 36 -1.49 12.82 3.34
CA GLY A 36 -2.63 12.43 4.16
C GLY A 36 -3.79 11.94 3.29
N MET A 37 -4.99 11.92 3.86
CA MET A 37 -6.22 11.54 3.17
C MET A 37 -6.72 12.65 2.24
N ILE A 38 -5.95 12.97 1.20
CA ILE A 38 -6.30 13.94 0.16
C ILE A 38 -7.46 13.44 -0.73
N PRO A 39 -8.12 14.29 -1.53
CA PRO A 39 -9.23 13.89 -2.40
C PRO A 39 -8.93 12.68 -3.28
N GLU A 40 -7.72 12.58 -3.83
CA GLU A 40 -7.28 11.49 -4.70
C GLU A 40 -7.22 10.14 -3.96
N CYS A 41 -6.88 10.16 -2.66
CA CYS A 41 -6.95 8.98 -1.79
C CYS A 41 -8.41 8.59 -1.49
N VAL A 42 -9.29 9.57 -1.30
CA VAL A 42 -10.73 9.33 -1.13
C VAL A 42 -11.34 8.77 -2.41
N ASP A 43 -10.92 9.25 -3.58
CA ASP A 43 -11.38 8.75 -4.87
C ASP A 43 -10.87 7.33 -5.15
N LEU A 44 -9.65 6.99 -4.73
CA LEU A 44 -9.20 5.60 -4.72
C LEU A 44 -10.14 4.72 -3.88
N ALA A 45 -10.50 5.15 -2.67
CA ALA A 45 -11.44 4.42 -1.82
C ALA A 45 -12.82 4.27 -2.47
N ARG A 46 -13.31 5.29 -3.19
CA ARG A 46 -14.55 5.19 -3.97
C ARG A 46 -14.43 4.18 -5.11
N ARG A 47 -13.38 4.27 -5.93
CA ARG A 47 -13.17 3.35 -7.05
C ARG A 47 -13.06 1.88 -6.60
N ILE A 48 -12.42 1.61 -5.45
CA ILE A 48 -12.38 0.27 -4.87
C ILE A 48 -13.76 -0.16 -4.36
N ALA A 49 -14.51 0.73 -3.70
CA ALA A 49 -15.87 0.43 -3.27
C ALA A 49 -16.80 0.12 -4.47
N ASP A 50 -16.71 0.92 -5.53
CA ASP A 50 -17.46 0.75 -6.78
C ASP A 50 -17.08 -0.54 -7.52
N ALA A 51 -15.88 -1.07 -7.28
CA ALA A 51 -15.44 -2.37 -7.79
C ALA A 51 -16.04 -3.58 -7.05
N GLY A 52 -16.88 -3.37 -6.03
CA GLY A 52 -17.62 -4.40 -5.28
C GLY A 52 -17.00 -4.78 -3.94
N PHE A 53 -16.23 -3.88 -3.32
CA PHE A 53 -15.60 -4.10 -2.03
C PHE A 53 -16.20 -3.20 -0.94
N THR A 54 -16.02 -3.60 0.32
CA THR A 54 -16.22 -2.70 1.47
C THR A 54 -14.88 -2.11 1.88
N VAL A 55 -14.70 -0.81 1.66
CA VAL A 55 -13.46 -0.10 2.02
C VAL A 55 -13.50 0.38 3.45
N TYR A 56 -12.40 0.18 4.17
CA TYR A 56 -12.08 0.78 5.46
C TYR A 56 -10.88 1.72 5.27
N LEU A 57 -11.07 3.00 5.54
CA LEU A 57 -10.08 4.05 5.33
C LEU A 57 -9.81 4.74 6.68
N PRO A 58 -8.85 4.25 7.48
CA PRO A 58 -8.47 4.87 8.75
C PRO A 58 -7.74 6.21 8.54
N LEU A 59 -8.11 7.21 9.34
CA LEU A 59 -7.36 8.48 9.40
C LEU A 59 -6.14 8.31 10.31
N LEU A 60 -4.98 8.07 9.70
CA LEU A 60 -3.71 7.88 10.40
C LEU A 60 -3.06 9.18 10.89
N PHE A 61 -3.17 10.25 10.10
CA PHE A 61 -2.67 11.60 10.40
C PHE A 61 -3.35 12.60 9.47
N GLY A 62 -3.24 13.90 9.80
CA GLY A 62 -3.84 14.98 9.02
C GLY A 62 -5.37 15.03 9.08
N GLU A 63 -5.98 15.64 8.05
CA GLU A 63 -7.42 15.88 7.95
C GLU A 63 -8.02 15.12 6.75
N PRO A 64 -9.27 14.63 6.86
CA PRO A 64 -9.93 13.88 5.81
C PRO A 64 -10.34 14.78 4.64
N ASN A 65 -10.13 14.32 3.40
CA ASN A 65 -10.49 14.98 2.15
C ASN A 65 -9.95 16.42 2.02
N ARG A 66 -8.76 16.66 2.58
CA ARG A 66 -8.12 17.98 2.54
C ARG A 66 -7.23 18.06 1.29
N PRO A 67 -7.43 19.04 0.38
CA PRO A 67 -6.58 19.20 -0.80
C PRO A 67 -5.10 19.36 -0.45
N PHE A 68 -4.24 18.97 -1.39
CA PHE A 68 -2.79 19.10 -1.22
C PHE A 68 -2.37 20.54 -0.90
N SER A 69 -1.47 20.67 0.08
CA SER A 69 -0.80 21.92 0.43
C SER A 69 0.59 21.60 0.96
N GLY A 70 1.61 22.27 0.42
CA GLY A 70 3.00 22.08 0.84
C GLY A 70 3.23 22.34 2.34
N LEU A 71 2.50 23.31 2.92
CA LEU A 71 2.58 23.60 4.36
C LEU A 71 2.03 22.45 5.20
N LYS A 72 0.89 21.86 4.81
CA LYS A 72 0.29 20.71 5.49
C LYS A 72 1.12 19.45 5.30
N MET A 73 1.69 19.24 4.12
CA MET A 73 2.66 18.16 3.86
C MET A 73 3.82 18.23 4.85
N ALA A 74 4.44 19.41 5.02
CA ALA A 74 5.52 19.61 5.98
C ALA A 74 5.05 19.35 7.43
N GLY A 75 3.88 19.86 7.82
CA GLY A 75 3.29 19.62 9.14
C GLY A 75 3.07 18.14 9.45
N ASN A 76 2.44 17.41 8.52
CA ASN A 76 2.17 15.98 8.68
C ASN A 76 3.44 15.13 8.65
N MET A 77 4.45 15.52 7.86
CA MET A 77 5.75 14.85 7.88
C MET A 77 6.48 15.06 9.22
N VAL A 78 6.39 16.25 9.82
CA VAL A 78 6.92 16.51 11.17
C VAL A 78 6.16 15.69 12.22
N GLU A 79 4.82 15.65 12.15
CA GLU A 79 3.99 14.82 13.02
C GLU A 79 4.40 13.34 12.97
N LEU A 80 4.59 12.80 11.76
CA LEU A 80 5.06 11.43 11.54
C LEU A 80 6.48 11.17 12.08
N CYS A 81 7.42 12.09 11.84
CA CYS A 81 8.81 11.94 12.28
C CYS A 81 8.96 11.99 13.81
N ILE A 82 8.09 12.72 14.50
CA ILE A 82 8.12 12.84 15.97
C ILE A 82 7.27 11.76 16.63
N SER A 83 6.26 11.25 15.94
CA SER A 83 5.36 10.24 16.48
C SER A 83 6.12 8.95 16.85
N GLN A 84 5.93 8.48 18.08
CA GLN A 84 6.42 7.18 18.53
C GLN A 84 5.68 6.01 17.86
N GLU A 85 4.65 6.30 17.07
CA GLU A 85 3.83 5.29 16.40
C GLU A 85 4.33 4.97 14.98
N PHE A 86 5.15 5.84 14.38
CA PHE A 86 5.63 5.72 13.00
C PHE A 86 7.16 5.75 12.96
N TYR A 87 7.76 4.57 12.78
CA TYR A 87 9.20 4.42 12.73
C TYR A 87 9.75 4.73 11.33
N CYS A 88 9.81 6.03 11.00
CA CYS A 88 10.20 6.52 9.68
C CYS A 88 11.67 6.21 9.29
N PHE A 89 12.53 5.95 10.28
CA PHE A 89 13.97 5.71 10.06
C PHE A 89 14.45 4.35 10.57
N ALA A 90 13.59 3.58 11.23
CA ALA A 90 14.00 2.29 11.77
C ALA A 90 14.06 1.25 10.64
N ARG A 91 15.21 0.58 10.52
CA ARG A 91 15.48 -0.32 9.39
C ARG A 91 14.94 -1.74 9.58
N TYR A 92 14.87 -2.19 10.84
CA TYR A 92 14.50 -3.54 11.24
C TYR A 92 13.44 -3.52 12.34
N GLN A 93 12.59 -2.49 12.34
CA GLN A 93 11.52 -2.34 13.31
C GLN A 93 10.24 -1.90 12.62
N SER A 94 9.16 -2.56 12.96
CA SER A 94 7.82 -2.20 12.52
C SER A 94 7.25 -1.12 13.42
N SER A 95 6.50 -0.23 12.78
CA SER A 95 5.84 0.87 13.45
C SER A 95 4.74 0.33 14.37
N PRO A 96 4.68 0.72 15.66
CA PRO A 96 3.68 0.19 16.61
C PRO A 96 2.23 0.24 16.10
N ILE A 97 1.91 1.21 15.24
CA ILE A 97 0.60 1.34 14.58
C ILE A 97 0.17 0.08 13.81
N THR A 98 1.09 -0.80 13.39
CA THR A 98 0.77 -2.03 12.68
C THR A 98 -0.09 -2.97 13.51
N ASP A 99 0.02 -2.97 14.84
CA ASP A 99 -0.84 -3.79 15.71
C ASP A 99 -2.28 -3.29 15.75
N TRP A 100 -2.47 -1.96 15.76
CA TRP A 100 -3.80 -1.37 15.61
C TRP A 100 -4.38 -1.65 14.22
N LEU A 101 -3.56 -1.59 13.17
CA LEU A 101 -3.97 -1.89 11.80
C LEU A 101 -4.36 -3.36 11.61
N ARG A 102 -3.63 -4.30 12.23
CA ARG A 102 -4.02 -5.73 12.26
C ARG A 102 -5.34 -5.92 12.98
N ALA A 103 -5.54 -5.25 14.12
CA ALA A 103 -6.83 -5.27 14.82
C ALA A 103 -7.98 -4.73 13.96
N LEU A 104 -7.73 -3.66 13.20
CA LEU A 104 -8.71 -3.12 12.25
C LEU A 104 -9.01 -4.13 11.13
N CYS A 105 -8.01 -4.83 10.59
CA CYS A 105 -8.20 -5.89 9.60
C CYS A 105 -9.10 -7.01 10.16
N ARG A 106 -8.81 -7.50 11.37
CA ARG A 106 -9.65 -8.51 12.04
C ARG A 106 -11.09 -8.04 12.23
N LYS A 107 -11.30 -6.79 12.66
CA LYS A 107 -12.64 -6.20 12.74
C LYS A 107 -13.33 -6.16 11.38
N ALA A 108 -12.63 -5.67 10.34
CA ALA A 108 -13.20 -5.56 9.00
C ALA A 108 -13.59 -6.94 8.43
N HIS A 109 -12.80 -7.98 8.74
CA HIS A 109 -13.13 -9.37 8.40
C HIS A 109 -14.40 -9.84 9.11
N VAL A 110 -14.53 -9.59 10.42
CA VAL A 110 -15.74 -9.95 11.18
C VAL A 110 -16.97 -9.23 10.64
N ASP A 111 -16.85 -7.94 10.34
CA ASP A 111 -17.96 -7.10 9.85
C ASP A 111 -18.43 -7.51 8.44
N CYS A 112 -17.52 -7.95 7.56
CA CYS A 112 -17.82 -8.21 6.15
C CYS A 112 -17.89 -9.70 5.77
N GLY A 113 -17.35 -10.59 6.61
CA GLY A 113 -17.17 -12.00 6.32
C GLY A 113 -16.19 -12.25 5.16
N GLY A 114 -16.34 -13.40 4.51
CA GLY A 114 -15.49 -13.81 3.38
C GLY A 114 -14.19 -14.49 3.82
N ARG A 115 -13.28 -14.70 2.85
CA ARG A 115 -12.02 -15.43 3.03
C ARG A 115 -10.99 -14.68 3.87
N GLY A 116 -11.10 -13.35 3.95
CA GLY A 116 -10.15 -12.49 4.65
C GLY A 116 -10.31 -11.03 4.21
N VAL A 117 -9.20 -10.29 4.21
CA VAL A 117 -9.13 -8.84 3.99
C VAL A 117 -8.05 -8.51 2.96
N GLY A 118 -8.37 -7.61 2.03
CA GLY A 118 -7.38 -6.96 1.19
C GLY A 118 -6.77 -5.75 1.90
N VAL A 119 -5.50 -5.47 1.66
CA VAL A 119 -4.83 -4.30 2.24
C VAL A 119 -4.11 -3.56 1.13
N ILE A 120 -4.31 -2.24 1.03
CA ILE A 120 -3.55 -1.37 0.13
C ILE A 120 -2.79 -0.37 1.00
N GLY A 121 -1.46 -0.50 1.05
CA GLY A 121 -0.58 0.49 1.67
C GLY A 121 0.15 1.31 0.62
N MET A 122 0.38 2.59 0.90
CA MET A 122 0.94 3.55 -0.04
C MET A 122 2.09 4.35 0.61
N CYS A 123 3.19 4.56 -0.12
CA CYS A 123 4.36 5.31 0.36
C CYS A 123 4.88 4.72 1.68
N LEU A 124 4.82 5.50 2.77
CA LEU A 124 5.21 5.12 4.12
C LEU A 124 4.50 3.83 4.55
N THR A 125 3.19 3.78 4.32
CA THR A 125 2.35 2.66 4.74
C THR A 125 2.45 1.47 3.79
N GLY A 126 3.08 1.64 2.62
CA GLY A 126 3.40 0.54 1.70
C GLY A 126 4.31 -0.51 2.34
N GLY A 127 5.24 -0.10 3.22
CA GLY A 127 6.08 -1.03 3.99
C GLY A 127 5.29 -1.81 5.06
N PHE A 128 4.27 -1.19 5.66
CA PHE A 128 3.44 -1.80 6.71
C PHE A 128 2.63 -2.99 6.19
N VAL A 129 2.43 -3.07 4.88
CA VAL A 129 1.74 -4.19 4.23
C VAL A 129 2.43 -5.51 4.54
N LEU A 130 3.77 -5.55 4.62
CA LEU A 130 4.52 -6.75 4.98
C LEU A 130 4.23 -7.17 6.42
N SER A 131 4.19 -6.22 7.35
CA SER A 131 3.78 -6.47 8.73
C SER A 131 2.34 -6.98 8.81
N LEU A 132 1.42 -6.36 8.07
CA LEU A 132 0.01 -6.74 8.06
C LEU A 132 -0.23 -8.11 7.43
N MET A 133 0.54 -8.46 6.41
CA MET A 133 0.48 -9.75 5.72
C MET A 133 0.75 -10.93 6.66
N ALA A 134 1.53 -10.72 7.73
CA ALA A 134 1.77 -11.75 8.75
C ALA A 134 0.50 -12.12 9.56
N ASP A 135 -0.52 -11.26 9.59
CA ASP A 135 -1.83 -11.60 10.18
C ASP A 135 -2.63 -12.49 9.23
N SER A 136 -3.15 -13.61 9.75
CA SER A 136 -3.88 -14.61 8.96
C SER A 136 -5.14 -14.08 8.25
N THR A 137 -5.71 -12.95 8.71
CA THR A 137 -6.86 -12.31 8.07
C THR A 137 -6.48 -11.57 6.79
N VAL A 138 -5.21 -11.20 6.60
CA VAL A 138 -4.75 -10.50 5.40
C VAL A 138 -4.44 -11.53 4.30
N ILE A 139 -5.05 -11.28 3.16
CA ILE A 139 -5.26 -12.26 2.09
C ILE A 139 -4.94 -11.66 0.71
N ALA A 140 -5.02 -10.34 0.57
CA ALA A 140 -4.66 -9.62 -0.65
C ALA A 140 -3.84 -8.37 -0.34
N PRO A 141 -2.56 -8.52 0.03
CA PRO A 141 -1.66 -7.40 0.34
C PRO A 141 -1.15 -6.70 -0.94
N VAL A 142 -1.29 -5.38 -0.99
CA VAL A 142 -0.82 -4.50 -2.07
C VAL A 142 0.09 -3.42 -1.49
N ALA A 143 1.38 -3.48 -1.81
CA ALA A 143 2.40 -2.50 -1.43
C ALA A 143 2.66 -1.52 -2.58
N SER A 144 2.05 -0.35 -2.52
CA SER A 144 2.21 0.70 -3.53
C SER A 144 3.33 1.66 -3.11
N GLN A 145 4.38 1.76 -3.94
CA GLN A 145 5.56 2.60 -3.75
C GLN A 145 6.14 2.58 -2.31
N PRO A 146 6.40 1.39 -1.70
CA PRO A 146 6.87 1.30 -0.33
C PRO A 146 8.15 2.13 -0.12
N SER A 147 8.10 3.14 0.75
CA SER A 147 9.19 4.14 0.86
C SER A 147 10.10 3.96 2.08
N LEU A 148 9.69 3.15 3.06
CA LEU A 148 10.45 2.94 4.29
C LEU A 148 11.49 1.81 4.21
N PRO A 149 12.63 1.94 4.92
CA PRO A 149 13.08 3.14 5.64
C PRO A 149 13.63 4.21 4.67
N PHE A 150 13.55 5.49 5.06
CA PHE A 150 14.22 6.54 4.30
C PHE A 150 15.74 6.46 4.47
N GLY A 151 16.48 6.58 3.37
CA GLY A 151 17.94 6.70 3.44
C GLY A 151 18.65 6.65 2.10
N LEU A 152 19.90 7.11 2.10
CA LEU A 152 20.75 7.20 0.90
C LEU A 152 21.77 6.06 0.78
N THR A 153 21.97 5.27 1.85
CA THR A 153 22.91 4.13 1.83
C THR A 153 22.31 2.96 1.07
N ALA A 154 23.15 2.13 0.44
CA ALA A 154 22.70 0.93 -0.27
C ALA A 154 21.80 0.04 0.62
N ASP A 155 22.22 -0.18 1.87
CA ASP A 155 21.45 -0.95 2.86
C ASP A 155 20.06 -0.34 3.14
N ALA A 156 19.95 0.99 3.19
CA ALA A 156 18.66 1.64 3.45
C ALA A 156 17.73 1.54 2.23
N LYS A 157 18.29 1.67 1.02
CA LYS A 157 17.52 1.50 -0.23
C LYS A 157 16.97 0.08 -0.39
N ALA A 158 17.73 -0.93 0.01
CA ALA A 158 17.31 -2.34 -0.05
C ALA A 158 16.42 -2.78 1.13
N ALA A 159 16.45 -2.06 2.25
CA ALA A 159 15.66 -2.43 3.43
C ALA A 159 14.15 -2.36 3.15
N LEU A 160 13.41 -3.32 3.70
CA LEU A 160 11.95 -3.44 3.53
C LEU A 160 11.14 -2.75 4.65
N GLY A 161 11.81 -2.24 5.69
CA GLY A 161 11.17 -1.46 6.75
C GLY A 161 10.23 -2.28 7.64
N VAL A 162 10.58 -3.53 7.90
CA VAL A 162 9.78 -4.51 8.68
C VAL A 162 10.69 -5.28 9.63
N TYR A 163 10.17 -5.69 10.80
CA TYR A 163 10.89 -6.60 11.70
C TYR A 163 11.22 -7.92 10.99
N PRO A 164 12.39 -8.54 11.23
CA PRO A 164 12.74 -9.84 10.65
C PRO A 164 11.68 -10.93 10.86
N ASP A 165 11.12 -11.04 12.07
CA ASP A 165 10.11 -12.06 12.39
C ASP A 165 8.80 -11.84 11.62
N GLU A 166 8.43 -10.58 11.37
CA GLU A 166 7.25 -10.25 10.58
C GLU A 166 7.48 -10.49 9.09
N LEU A 167 8.70 -10.26 8.59
CA LEU A 167 9.08 -10.63 7.22
C LEU A 167 9.04 -12.15 7.03
N GLU A 168 9.54 -12.93 7.99
CA GLU A 168 9.40 -14.38 7.95
C GLU A 168 7.94 -14.82 8.02
N GLY A 169 7.11 -14.13 8.81
CA GLY A 169 5.65 -14.31 8.81
C GLY A 169 5.03 -14.05 7.42
N ALA A 170 5.38 -12.95 6.77
CA ALA A 170 4.91 -12.62 5.42
C ALA A 170 5.37 -13.67 4.39
N LYS A 171 6.63 -14.11 4.45
CA LYS A 171 7.16 -15.18 3.59
C LYS A 171 6.44 -16.51 3.81
N ALA A 172 6.16 -16.87 5.06
CA ALA A 172 5.42 -18.09 5.38
C ALA A 172 3.99 -18.03 4.82
N ARG A 173 3.34 -16.86 4.88
CA ARG A 173 2.02 -16.62 4.28
C ARG A 173 2.07 -16.71 2.75
N ALA A 174 3.12 -16.19 2.13
CA ALA A 174 3.32 -16.33 0.69
C ALA A 174 3.52 -17.79 0.25
N ALA A 175 4.29 -18.56 1.02
CA ALA A 175 4.45 -20.00 0.80
C ALA A 175 3.14 -20.79 0.96
N GLN A 176 2.15 -20.25 1.71
CA GLN A 176 0.80 -20.79 1.82
C GLN A 176 -0.14 -20.34 0.69
N GLY A 177 0.38 -19.61 -0.32
CA GLY A 177 -0.39 -19.18 -1.48
C GLY A 177 -1.06 -17.82 -1.34
N ILE A 178 -0.63 -16.97 -0.40
CA ILE A 178 -1.07 -15.57 -0.30
C ILE A 178 -0.05 -14.67 -1.03
N PRO A 179 -0.31 -14.26 -2.29
CA PRO A 179 0.65 -13.46 -3.04
C PRO A 179 0.73 -12.02 -2.52
N LEU A 180 1.87 -11.37 -2.75
CA LEU A 180 2.06 -9.93 -2.59
C LEU A 180 2.06 -9.22 -3.95
N LEU A 181 1.30 -8.13 -4.08
CA LEU A 181 1.38 -7.22 -5.22
C LEU A 181 2.19 -5.98 -4.84
N ALA A 182 3.23 -5.64 -5.60
CA ALA A 182 4.05 -4.45 -5.38
C ALA A 182 4.09 -3.54 -6.62
N LEU A 183 3.94 -2.23 -6.41
CA LEU A 183 3.82 -1.23 -7.47
C LEU A 183 4.84 -0.10 -7.29
N ARG A 184 5.42 0.44 -8.36
CA ARG A 184 6.26 1.66 -8.32
C ARG A 184 6.35 2.36 -9.66
N TYR A 185 6.93 3.56 -9.68
CA TYR A 185 7.54 4.15 -10.87
C TYR A 185 9.02 3.74 -10.99
N SER A 186 9.53 3.59 -12.20
CA SER A 186 10.89 3.08 -12.45
C SER A 186 11.99 3.97 -11.83
N GLU A 187 11.81 5.29 -11.92
CA GLU A 187 12.77 6.31 -11.44
C GLU A 187 12.46 6.84 -10.04
N ASP A 188 11.48 6.23 -9.35
CA ASP A 188 11.08 6.67 -8.01
C ASP A 188 12.25 6.55 -7.02
N ALA A 189 12.75 7.70 -6.56
CA ALA A 189 13.86 7.77 -5.61
C ALA A 189 13.45 7.42 -4.17
N LEU A 190 12.16 7.55 -3.83
CA LEU A 190 11.63 7.18 -2.51
C LEU A 190 11.34 5.68 -2.41
N CYS A 191 10.95 5.06 -3.52
CA CYS A 191 10.86 3.60 -3.65
C CYS A 191 11.87 3.12 -4.72
N PRO A 192 13.16 2.99 -4.35
CA PRO A 192 14.23 2.72 -5.31
C PRO A 192 14.22 1.26 -5.82
N PRO A 193 14.84 0.95 -6.98
CA PRO A 193 14.80 -0.39 -7.58
C PRO A 193 15.42 -1.47 -6.68
N GLU A 194 16.39 -1.11 -5.84
CA GLU A 194 17.01 -2.01 -4.86
C GLU A 194 15.98 -2.61 -3.90
N LYS A 195 14.90 -1.89 -3.59
CA LYS A 195 13.82 -2.38 -2.74
C LYS A 195 13.01 -3.48 -3.43
N PHE A 196 12.79 -3.35 -4.74
CA PHE A 196 12.09 -4.36 -5.54
C PHE A 196 12.97 -5.58 -5.79
N ALA A 197 14.28 -5.38 -5.94
CA ALA A 197 15.25 -6.48 -5.93
C ALA A 197 15.22 -7.22 -4.59
N ALA A 198 15.17 -6.51 -3.46
CA ALA A 198 15.07 -7.10 -2.13
C ALA A 198 13.74 -7.86 -1.92
N LEU A 199 12.61 -7.33 -2.41
CA LEU A 199 11.33 -8.06 -2.40
C LEU A 199 11.43 -9.37 -3.19
N ARG A 200 11.98 -9.33 -4.41
CA ARG A 200 12.16 -10.54 -5.23
C ARG A 200 13.05 -11.56 -4.53
N GLN A 201 14.14 -11.11 -3.91
CA GLN A 201 15.03 -11.98 -3.14
C GLN A 201 14.32 -12.58 -1.91
N ALA A 202 13.56 -11.78 -1.16
CA ALA A 202 12.91 -12.20 0.07
C ALA A 202 11.79 -13.23 -0.19
N PHE A 203 11.03 -13.05 -1.26
CA PHE A 203 9.91 -13.94 -1.62
C PHE A 203 10.31 -15.11 -2.53
N GLY A 204 11.61 -15.27 -2.83
CA GLY A 204 12.22 -16.49 -3.37
C GLY A 204 11.87 -16.86 -4.81
N ASP A 205 10.84 -16.26 -5.38
CA ASP A 205 10.43 -16.46 -6.77
C ASP A 205 11.19 -15.49 -7.70
N THR A 206 11.64 -15.99 -8.85
CA THR A 206 12.00 -15.12 -9.98
C THR A 206 10.71 -14.88 -10.78
N PRO A 207 10.05 -13.72 -10.65
CA PRO A 207 8.76 -13.52 -11.29
C PRO A 207 8.93 -13.54 -12.81
N GLU A 208 8.08 -14.28 -13.51
CA GLU A 208 8.09 -14.36 -14.98
C GLU A 208 7.71 -13.01 -15.57
N VAL A 209 8.31 -12.65 -16.71
CA VAL A 209 7.95 -11.43 -17.42
C VAL A 209 6.59 -11.64 -18.08
N VAL A 210 5.59 -10.90 -17.62
CA VAL A 210 4.26 -10.85 -18.24
C VAL A 210 4.23 -9.77 -19.31
N GLU A 211 4.84 -8.62 -19.02
CA GLU A 211 4.97 -7.50 -19.95
C GLU A 211 6.32 -6.81 -19.74
N ASP A 212 6.97 -6.43 -20.83
CA ASP A 212 8.14 -5.55 -20.84
C ASP A 212 7.97 -4.57 -22.00
N SER A 213 7.10 -3.58 -21.78
CA SER A 213 6.72 -2.57 -22.77
C SER A 213 7.40 -1.22 -22.49
N PRO A 214 7.38 -0.28 -23.45
CA PRO A 214 7.86 1.08 -23.21
C PRO A 214 7.15 1.80 -22.06
N GLU A 215 5.97 1.35 -21.61
CA GLU A 215 5.24 1.98 -20.51
C GLU A 215 5.32 1.24 -19.18
N LEU A 216 5.52 -0.08 -19.21
CA LEU A 216 5.25 -0.94 -18.06
C LEU A 216 6.12 -2.19 -18.09
N CYS A 217 6.84 -2.42 -17.00
CA CYS A 217 7.43 -3.72 -16.71
C CYS A 217 6.53 -4.46 -15.70
N TRP A 218 5.90 -5.54 -16.13
CA TRP A 218 5.05 -6.38 -15.28
C TRP A 218 5.65 -7.77 -15.16
N ARG A 219 5.92 -8.19 -13.93
CA ARG A 219 6.41 -9.53 -13.63
C ARG A 219 5.53 -10.22 -12.59
N ARG A 220 5.26 -11.51 -12.78
CA ARG A 220 4.35 -12.28 -11.92
C ARG A 220 4.97 -13.63 -11.56
N GLY A 221 5.11 -13.88 -10.26
CA GLY A 221 5.45 -15.16 -9.65
C GLY A 221 4.29 -15.71 -8.83
N LYS A 222 4.52 -16.82 -8.11
CA LYS A 222 3.51 -17.40 -7.22
C LYS A 222 3.31 -16.57 -5.96
N SER A 223 4.41 -16.09 -5.40
CA SER A 223 4.47 -15.39 -4.11
C SER A 223 4.49 -13.87 -4.27
N LEU A 224 4.99 -13.37 -5.41
CA LEU A 224 5.22 -11.95 -5.65
C LEU A 224 4.86 -11.58 -7.07
N GLU A 225 4.14 -10.48 -7.21
CA GLU A 225 3.83 -9.81 -8.45
C GLU A 225 4.29 -8.35 -8.38
N THR A 226 5.01 -7.87 -9.40
CA THR A 226 5.56 -6.51 -9.43
C THR A 226 5.16 -5.79 -10.71
N LEU A 227 4.68 -4.55 -10.59
CA LEU A 227 4.44 -3.65 -11.71
C LEU A 227 5.25 -2.37 -11.54
N GLU A 228 6.07 -2.04 -12.53
CA GLU A 228 6.91 -0.85 -12.55
C GLU A 228 6.51 0.01 -13.76
N ILE A 229 5.87 1.16 -13.50
CA ILE A 229 5.50 2.12 -14.54
C ILE A 229 6.76 2.87 -14.99
N ASN A 230 7.03 2.92 -16.29
CA ASN A 230 8.18 3.63 -16.81
C ASN A 230 8.04 5.14 -16.62
N SER A 231 8.92 5.72 -15.82
CA SER A 231 9.05 7.16 -15.60
C SER A 231 10.41 7.69 -16.04
N SER A 232 11.18 6.92 -16.83
CA SER A 232 12.45 7.36 -17.37
C SER A 232 12.29 8.55 -18.33
N PRO A 233 13.32 9.42 -18.48
CA PRO A 233 13.28 10.50 -19.46
C PRO A 233 12.96 9.98 -20.87
N GLY A 234 11.97 10.58 -21.52
CA GLY A 234 11.52 10.17 -22.87
C GLY A 234 10.52 9.01 -22.88
N ASN A 235 9.95 8.62 -21.74
CA ASN A 235 8.85 7.66 -21.71
C ASN A 235 7.63 8.16 -22.52
N PRO A 236 6.80 7.25 -23.08
CA PRO A 236 5.72 7.62 -24.01
C PRO A 236 4.60 8.48 -23.42
N PHE A 237 4.53 8.61 -22.09
CA PHE A 237 3.46 9.28 -21.36
C PHE A 237 3.94 10.56 -20.65
N GLU A 238 5.19 10.98 -20.91
CA GLU A 238 5.82 12.16 -20.28
C GLU A 238 5.74 12.12 -18.74
N ILE A 239 5.71 10.92 -18.16
CA ILE A 239 5.61 10.73 -16.71
C ILE A 239 6.89 11.28 -16.08
N PRO A 240 6.80 12.24 -15.14
CA PRO A 240 7.98 12.82 -14.49
C PRO A 240 8.78 11.77 -13.73
N ALA A 241 10.12 11.84 -13.80
CA ALA A 241 11.01 10.91 -13.10
C ALA A 241 10.88 10.96 -11.56
N ASN A 242 10.39 12.06 -11.01
CA ASN A 242 10.12 12.21 -9.57
C ASN A 242 8.70 11.77 -9.15
N SER A 243 7.97 11.05 -10.02
CA SER A 243 6.66 10.48 -9.69
C SER A 243 6.77 9.41 -8.61
N HIS A 244 5.81 9.40 -7.68
CA HIS A 244 5.82 8.49 -6.52
C HIS A 244 4.46 7.82 -6.30
N ALA A 245 3.39 8.62 -6.20
CA ALA A 245 2.07 8.16 -5.79
C ALA A 245 1.29 7.45 -6.93
N VAL A 246 1.49 6.15 -7.12
CA VAL A 246 0.93 5.38 -8.26
C VAL A 246 -0.61 5.39 -8.31
N LEU A 247 -1.27 5.19 -7.17
CA LEU A 247 -2.72 4.96 -7.09
C LEU A 247 -3.55 6.20 -6.75
N THR A 248 -2.89 7.31 -6.38
CA THR A 248 -3.54 8.56 -5.99
C THR A 248 -3.21 9.68 -6.99
N LEU A 249 -2.23 10.54 -6.72
CA LEU A 249 -1.87 11.68 -7.58
C LEU A 249 -1.42 11.25 -8.99
N GLY A 250 -0.82 10.07 -9.13
CA GLY A 250 -0.40 9.49 -10.39
C GLY A 250 -1.51 8.74 -11.15
N TYR A 251 -2.67 8.54 -10.53
CA TYR A 251 -3.81 7.91 -11.21
C TYR A 251 -4.30 8.80 -12.34
N GLN A 252 -4.56 8.17 -13.48
CA GLN A 252 -5.24 8.78 -14.62
C GLN A 252 -6.24 7.76 -15.18
N GLU A 253 -7.19 8.25 -15.98
CA GLU A 253 -8.22 7.43 -16.62
C GLU A 253 -7.67 6.57 -17.77
N ALA A 254 -8.58 5.87 -18.45
CA ALA A 254 -8.28 4.93 -19.52
C ALA A 254 -7.28 5.47 -20.56
N GLY A 255 -6.32 4.63 -20.94
CA GLY A 255 -5.24 4.96 -21.88
C GLY A 255 -3.90 5.20 -21.20
N HIS A 256 -3.86 5.49 -19.89
CA HIS A 256 -2.62 5.69 -19.14
C HIS A 256 -2.14 4.39 -18.44
N PRO A 257 -0.82 4.11 -18.29
CA PRO A 257 -0.33 2.92 -17.59
C PRO A 257 -0.79 2.84 -16.12
N ALA A 258 -0.98 3.97 -15.43
CA ALA A 258 -1.53 3.99 -14.08
C ALA A 258 -2.96 3.43 -13.99
N TYR A 259 -3.78 3.61 -15.03
CA TYR A 259 -5.09 2.99 -15.12
C TYR A 259 -4.99 1.46 -15.21
N ARG A 260 -4.08 0.96 -16.06
CA ARG A 260 -3.81 -0.48 -16.20
C ARG A 260 -3.35 -1.09 -14.87
N VAL A 261 -2.47 -0.39 -14.15
CA VAL A 261 -2.02 -0.78 -12.81
C VAL A 261 -3.18 -0.82 -11.82
N PHE A 262 -4.05 0.20 -11.80
CA PHE A 262 -5.24 0.20 -10.94
C PHE A 262 -6.20 -0.97 -11.28
N GLN A 263 -6.44 -1.23 -12.55
CA GLN A 263 -7.24 -2.39 -12.98
C GLN A 263 -6.64 -3.70 -12.49
N ARG A 264 -5.30 -3.83 -12.53
CA ARG A 264 -4.62 -5.00 -11.99
C ARG A 264 -4.78 -5.13 -10.49
N VAL A 265 -4.70 -4.03 -9.72
CA VAL A 265 -5.00 -4.03 -8.27
C VAL A 265 -6.40 -4.57 -7.99
N VAL A 266 -7.41 -4.07 -8.72
CA VAL A 266 -8.80 -4.57 -8.57
C VAL A 266 -8.89 -6.05 -8.90
N ALA A 267 -8.28 -6.49 -10.00
CA ALA A 267 -8.26 -7.90 -10.40
C ALA A 267 -7.55 -8.77 -9.35
N PHE A 268 -6.42 -8.31 -8.80
CA PHE A 268 -5.67 -9.00 -7.75
C PHE A 268 -6.52 -9.18 -6.49
N LEU A 269 -7.19 -8.11 -6.03
CA LEU A 269 -8.12 -8.20 -4.90
C LEU A 269 -9.23 -9.22 -5.20
N LYS A 270 -9.82 -9.20 -6.41
CA LYS A 270 -10.90 -10.13 -6.78
C LYS A 270 -10.42 -11.58 -6.81
N GLU A 271 -9.23 -11.84 -7.35
CA GLU A 271 -8.62 -13.17 -7.37
C GLU A 271 -8.53 -13.76 -5.96
N GLN A 272 -8.15 -12.98 -4.95
CA GLN A 272 -8.00 -13.51 -3.59
C GLN A 272 -9.33 -13.71 -2.85
N HIS A 273 -10.34 -12.89 -3.16
CA HIS A 273 -11.61 -12.88 -2.43
C HIS A 273 -12.69 -13.79 -3.04
N PHE A 274 -12.66 -14.02 -4.36
CA PHE A 274 -13.73 -14.72 -5.09
C PHE A 274 -13.28 -16.03 -5.76
N GLN A 275 -12.11 -16.54 -5.40
CA GLN A 275 -11.64 -17.89 -5.75
C GLN A 275 -12.40 -18.99 -4.99
#